data_AF-A0A3B3SF34-F1
#
_entry.id   AF-A0A3B3SF34-F1
#
_cell.length_a   1.000
_cell.length_b   1.000
_cell.length_c   1.000
_cell.angle_alpha   90.00
_cell.angle_beta   90.00
_cell.angle_gamma   90.00
#
_symmetry.space_group_name_H-M   'P 1'
#
loop_
_entity.id
_entity.type
_entity.pdbx_description
1 polymer ?
#
loop_
_entity_poly.entity_id
_entity_poly.type
_entity_poly.pdbx_seq_one_letter_code
_entity_poly.pdbx_strand_id
1 'polypeptide(L)'
;MIPLLKSAVCGLSSRAVGCGGVLQNYATMLTSGLKTYSPLPDYSGVVIPEKTKLKFMDKVPTLKKVRREMKRLKDIVGPEQRENGFTSGQYGIVAMGGGYLHWGHMEMMRLTINRRIDPRITYALWRINAPYKPITSKGLGKRMGGGKGAVDHYVTPVRCGRLLVELGGHCELGEVKGLLTEVAKKLPFPAKVVSRESLAEMQQAAAAREMNNQNPWTFSRIATANMLGIRKVLSPVDLRHHGRYTGKFHLPERV
;
A
#
# COMPACT_ATOMS: atom_id res chain seq x y z
N MET A 1 -37.46 -50.33 18.73
CA MET A 1 -38.26 -49.55 19.70
C MET A 1 -37.43 -48.37 20.21
N ILE A 2 -37.79 -47.16 19.79
CA ILE A 2 -37.66 -45.83 20.44
C ILE A 2 -36.36 -45.51 21.23
N PRO A 3 -35.58 -44.48 20.83
CA PRO A 3 -34.46 -43.99 21.62
C PRO A 3 -34.87 -42.87 22.60
N LEU A 4 -34.29 -42.88 23.81
CA LEU A 4 -34.36 -41.80 24.79
C LEU A 4 -33.32 -40.72 24.46
N LEU A 5 -33.76 -39.64 23.82
CA LEU A 5 -33.01 -38.40 23.64
C LEU A 5 -33.20 -37.51 24.88
N LYS A 6 -32.14 -37.33 25.67
CA LYS A 6 -32.07 -36.27 26.70
C LYS A 6 -31.64 -34.97 26.03
N SER A 7 -32.57 -34.02 25.94
CA SER A 7 -32.32 -32.63 25.60
C SER A 7 -31.59 -31.92 26.75
N ALA A 8 -30.45 -31.30 26.46
CA ALA A 8 -29.86 -30.26 27.31
C ALA A 8 -30.03 -28.92 26.61
N VAL A 9 -31.05 -28.17 27.01
CA VAL A 9 -31.26 -26.77 26.65
C VAL A 9 -30.43 -25.94 27.63
N CYS A 10 -29.43 -25.23 27.14
CA CYS A 10 -28.78 -24.14 27.87
C CYS A 10 -28.96 -22.87 27.04
N GLY A 11 -29.80 -21.97 27.55
CA GLY A 11 -30.18 -20.74 26.87
C GLY A 11 -29.08 -19.68 26.90
N LEU A 12 -28.94 -18.97 25.77
CA LEU A 12 -28.30 -17.67 25.70
C LEU A 12 -29.32 -16.67 25.15
N SER A 13 -29.87 -15.89 26.07
CA SER A 13 -30.64 -14.69 25.77
C SER A 13 -29.69 -13.57 25.35
N SER A 14 -29.79 -13.10 24.11
CA SER A 14 -29.49 -11.70 23.78
C SER A 14 -30.49 -11.21 22.75
N ARG A 15 -31.22 -10.14 23.10
CA ARG A 15 -32.23 -9.49 22.27
C ARG A 15 -31.56 -8.78 21.09
N ALA A 16 -31.97 -9.12 19.88
CA ALA A 16 -31.71 -8.34 18.68
C ALA A 16 -32.74 -7.22 18.56
N VAL A 17 -32.28 -5.97 18.41
CA VAL A 17 -33.07 -4.85 17.87
C VAL A 17 -32.45 -4.53 16.51
N GLY A 18 -33.26 -4.64 15.46
CA GLY A 18 -32.81 -4.74 14.07
C GLY A 18 -32.51 -3.44 13.34
N CYS A 19 -31.95 -3.57 12.13
CA CYS A 19 -32.38 -2.86 10.91
C CYS A 19 -31.68 -3.42 9.65
N GLY A 20 -32.46 -3.93 8.70
CA GLY A 20 -32.23 -3.84 7.25
C GLY A 20 -30.93 -4.35 6.62
N GLY A 21 -30.83 -5.66 6.43
CA GLY A 21 -29.92 -6.27 5.45
C GLY A 21 -30.25 -7.75 5.33
N VAL A 22 -30.47 -8.25 4.11
CA VAL A 22 -30.71 -9.68 3.83
C VAL A 22 -29.45 -10.46 4.21
N LEU A 23 -29.35 -10.81 5.49
CA LEU A 23 -28.35 -11.73 5.99
C LEU A 23 -28.80 -13.12 5.60
N GLN A 24 -28.27 -13.62 4.48
CA GLN A 24 -28.18 -15.05 4.23
C GLN A 24 -27.21 -15.65 5.27
N ASN A 25 -27.60 -15.64 6.55
CA ASN A 25 -26.92 -16.39 7.59
C ASN A 25 -27.30 -17.86 7.38
N TYR A 26 -26.60 -18.53 6.48
CA TYR A 26 -26.57 -19.99 6.50
C TYR A 26 -25.94 -20.39 7.84
N ALA A 27 -26.77 -20.86 8.76
CA ALA A 27 -26.31 -21.52 9.96
C ALA A 27 -25.39 -22.67 9.52
N THR A 28 -24.09 -22.52 9.71
CA THR A 28 -23.11 -23.61 9.59
C THR A 28 -23.34 -24.56 10.76
N MET A 29 -24.38 -25.38 10.67
CA MET A 29 -24.49 -26.58 11.49
C MET A 29 -23.32 -27.48 11.12
N LEU A 30 -22.25 -27.45 11.92
CA LEU A 30 -21.12 -28.36 11.78
C LEU A 30 -21.58 -29.75 12.22
N THR A 31 -22.27 -30.47 11.32
CA THR A 31 -22.37 -31.92 11.42
C THR A 31 -20.98 -32.49 11.16
N SER A 32 -20.41 -33.12 12.19
CA SER A 32 -19.13 -33.83 12.10
C SER A 32 -19.11 -34.77 10.89
N GLY A 33 -18.26 -34.49 9.91
CA GLY A 33 -17.98 -35.39 8.76
C GLY A 33 -18.36 -34.87 7.38
N LEU A 34 -19.17 -33.79 7.26
CA LEU A 34 -19.48 -33.21 5.95
C LEU A 34 -18.47 -32.11 5.59
N LYS A 35 -17.72 -32.30 4.49
CA LYS A 35 -16.87 -31.25 3.93
C LYS A 35 -17.74 -30.21 3.23
N THR A 36 -17.80 -29.00 3.76
CA THR A 36 -18.41 -27.86 3.09
C THR A 36 -17.41 -27.28 2.10
N TYR A 37 -17.67 -27.43 0.80
CA TYR A 37 -16.86 -26.78 -0.24
C TYR A 37 -17.43 -25.39 -0.51
N SER A 38 -16.60 -24.36 -0.42
CA SER A 38 -16.96 -23.03 -0.91
C SER A 38 -17.01 -23.05 -2.44
N PRO A 39 -17.90 -22.27 -3.07
CA PRO A 39 -17.86 -22.08 -4.52
C PRO A 39 -16.51 -21.46 -4.92
N LEU A 40 -16.01 -21.84 -6.09
CA LEU A 40 -14.79 -21.25 -6.66
C LEU A 40 -15.04 -19.78 -7.04
N PRO A 41 -14.01 -18.91 -6.95
CA PRO A 41 -14.16 -17.53 -7.37
C PRO A 41 -14.40 -17.43 -8.88
N ASP A 42 -15.35 -16.57 -9.27
CA ASP A 42 -15.64 -16.28 -10.67
C ASP A 42 -14.74 -15.13 -11.18
N TYR A 43 -14.13 -15.36 -12.33
CA TYR A 43 -13.23 -14.42 -13.01
C TYR A 43 -13.76 -13.96 -14.37
N SER A 44 -15.00 -14.30 -14.73
CA SER A 44 -15.62 -13.98 -16.02
C SER A 44 -15.56 -12.49 -16.41
N GLY A 45 -15.57 -11.58 -15.42
CA GLY A 45 -15.46 -10.13 -15.63
C GLY A 45 -14.03 -9.57 -15.80
N VAL A 46 -12.98 -10.39 -15.71
CA VAL A 46 -11.59 -9.91 -15.74
C VAL A 46 -11.06 -9.86 -17.18
N VAL A 47 -10.86 -8.65 -17.69
CA VAL A 47 -10.26 -8.43 -19.01
C VAL A 47 -8.73 -8.42 -18.90
N ILE A 48 -8.07 -9.32 -19.62
CA ILE A 48 -6.61 -9.37 -19.71
C ILE A 48 -6.13 -8.47 -20.87
N PRO A 49 -5.20 -7.51 -20.63
CA PRO A 49 -4.65 -6.69 -21.69
C PRO A 49 -3.70 -7.49 -22.59
N GLU A 50 -3.54 -7.04 -23.84
CA GLU A 50 -2.61 -7.67 -24.81
C GLU A 50 -1.17 -7.79 -24.27
N LYS A 51 -0.70 -6.74 -23.60
CA LYS A 51 0.63 -6.72 -22.96
C LYS A 51 0.49 -7.00 -21.47
N THR A 52 0.77 -8.24 -21.10
CA THR A 52 0.61 -8.70 -19.72
C THR A 52 1.85 -8.49 -18.84
N LYS A 53 3.05 -8.47 -19.41
CA LYS A 53 4.30 -8.31 -18.65
C LYS A 53 4.62 -6.85 -18.38
N LEU A 54 5.34 -6.59 -17.28
CA LEU A 54 5.83 -5.25 -16.97
C LEU A 54 6.80 -4.77 -18.05
N LYS A 55 6.50 -3.59 -18.62
CA LYS A 55 7.38 -2.90 -19.56
C LYS A 55 8.72 -2.56 -18.93
N PHE A 56 9.76 -2.59 -19.75
CA PHE A 56 11.06 -2.01 -19.40
C PHE A 56 10.91 -0.50 -19.19
N MET A 57 11.69 0.06 -18.25
CA MET A 57 11.75 1.49 -18.02
C MET A 57 13.17 1.98 -18.25
N ASP A 58 13.31 3.11 -18.93
CA ASP A 58 14.61 3.68 -19.21
C ASP A 58 15.27 4.22 -17.94
N LYS A 59 16.58 4.06 -17.84
CA LYS A 59 17.38 4.57 -16.72
C LYS A 59 17.48 6.09 -16.72
N VAL A 60 17.47 6.68 -17.92
CA VAL A 60 17.65 8.11 -18.16
C VAL A 60 16.47 8.59 -19.01
N PRO A 61 15.80 9.68 -18.63
CA PRO A 61 14.72 10.23 -19.43
C PRO A 61 15.28 10.83 -20.73
N THR A 62 14.50 10.73 -21.81
CA THR A 62 14.84 11.32 -23.11
C THR A 62 14.67 12.84 -23.07
N LEU A 63 15.70 13.55 -22.60
CA LEU A 63 15.71 15.01 -22.46
C LEU A 63 16.70 15.65 -23.44
N LYS A 64 16.26 16.68 -24.16
CA LYS A 64 17.11 17.45 -25.08
C LYS A 64 18.19 18.26 -24.36
N LYS A 65 17.89 18.76 -23.15
CA LYS A 65 18.82 19.46 -22.25
C LYS A 65 18.56 19.04 -20.81
N VAL A 66 19.61 18.60 -20.11
CA VAL A 66 19.52 18.17 -18.71
C VAL A 66 19.58 19.38 -17.79
N ARG A 67 18.57 19.54 -16.92
CA ARG A 67 18.55 20.60 -15.89
C ARG A 67 18.92 20.02 -14.52
N ARG A 68 19.85 20.66 -13.82
CA ARG A 68 20.22 20.29 -12.44
C ARG A 68 19.19 20.83 -11.45
N GLU A 69 18.50 19.95 -10.73
CA GLU A 69 17.43 20.34 -9.78
C GLU A 69 17.84 20.21 -8.31
N MET A 70 17.26 21.02 -7.44
CA MET A 70 17.45 20.87 -6.00
C MET A 70 16.85 19.54 -5.52
N LYS A 71 17.46 18.91 -4.50
CA LYS A 71 17.05 17.59 -3.99
C LYS A 71 15.60 17.52 -3.49
N ARG A 72 14.95 18.63 -3.13
CA ARG A 72 13.54 18.74 -2.67
C ARG A 72 13.04 17.52 -1.87
N LEU A 73 13.37 17.45 -0.58
CA LEU A 73 12.98 16.32 0.28
C LEU A 73 11.47 16.24 0.58
N LYS A 74 10.72 17.33 0.33
CA LYS A 74 9.26 17.35 0.48
C LYS A 74 8.54 16.35 -0.44
N ASP A 75 9.21 15.86 -1.48
CA ASP A 75 8.61 14.94 -2.44
C ASP A 75 8.37 13.55 -1.84
N ILE A 76 9.13 13.15 -0.82
CA ILE A 76 9.01 11.85 -0.13
C ILE A 76 8.30 11.93 1.22
N VAL A 77 7.92 13.13 1.65
CA VAL A 77 7.30 13.38 2.97
C VAL A 77 5.78 13.41 2.82
N GLY A 78 5.10 12.79 3.79
CA GLY A 78 3.64 12.78 3.89
C GLY A 78 2.96 11.69 3.07
N PRO A 79 1.62 11.73 3.01
CA PRO A 79 0.81 10.78 2.25
C PRO A 79 0.84 11.06 0.74
N GLU A 80 0.69 10.00 -0.04
CA GLU A 80 0.38 10.06 -1.47
C GLU A 80 -1.07 10.51 -1.66
N GLN A 81 -1.28 11.46 -2.57
CA GLN A 81 -2.60 12.08 -2.79
C GLN A 81 -3.34 11.54 -4.02
N ARG A 82 -2.60 11.08 -5.05
CA ARG A 82 -3.18 10.75 -6.36
C ARG A 82 -3.18 9.25 -6.64
N GLU A 83 -2.03 8.62 -6.44
CA GLU A 83 -1.76 7.25 -6.90
C GLU A 83 -1.87 6.25 -5.73
N ASN A 84 -2.95 6.35 -4.95
CA ASN A 84 -3.19 5.56 -3.73
C ASN A 84 -4.26 4.47 -3.88
N GLY A 85 -4.98 4.43 -5.00
CA GLY A 85 -6.05 3.47 -5.29
C GLY A 85 -5.79 2.62 -6.54
N PHE A 86 -6.43 1.46 -6.60
CA PHE A 86 -6.32 0.54 -7.73
C PHE A 86 -6.99 1.10 -8.98
N THR A 87 -6.36 0.96 -10.15
CA THR A 87 -6.96 1.33 -11.44
C THR A 87 -7.58 0.12 -12.09
N SER A 88 -6.79 -0.92 -12.32
CA SER A 88 -7.23 -2.10 -13.08
C SER A 88 -6.91 -3.41 -12.37
N GLY A 89 -5.80 -3.49 -11.64
CA GLY A 89 -5.41 -4.71 -10.93
C GLY A 89 -6.28 -5.00 -9.70
N GLN A 90 -6.19 -6.24 -9.21
CA GLN A 90 -6.83 -6.72 -7.98
C GLN A 90 -5.87 -6.70 -6.78
N TYR A 91 -4.59 -6.94 -7.04
CA TYR A 91 -3.53 -7.02 -6.04
C TYR A 91 -2.41 -6.04 -6.35
N GLY A 92 -1.67 -5.62 -5.34
CA GLY A 92 -0.57 -4.68 -5.54
C GLY A 92 0.34 -4.53 -4.35
N ILE A 93 1.40 -3.74 -4.56
CA ILE A 93 2.34 -3.36 -3.51
C ILE A 93 2.11 -1.89 -3.18
N VAL A 94 1.75 -1.62 -1.93
CA VAL A 94 1.63 -0.27 -1.37
C VAL A 94 2.89 0.07 -0.58
N ALA A 95 3.42 1.26 -0.82
CA ALA A 95 4.51 1.84 -0.03
C ALA A 95 3.98 2.27 1.35
N MET A 96 4.50 1.71 2.43
CA MET A 96 4.19 2.11 3.82
C MET A 96 5.19 3.16 4.35
N GLY A 97 5.99 3.76 3.47
CA GLY A 97 6.95 4.81 3.79
C GLY A 97 7.40 5.55 2.54
N GLY A 98 8.05 6.69 2.72
CA GLY A 98 8.61 7.49 1.65
C GLY A 98 10.04 7.11 1.29
N GLY A 99 10.44 7.32 0.05
CA GLY A 99 11.80 7.07 -0.41
C GLY A 99 12.03 7.35 -1.88
N TYR A 100 13.25 7.05 -2.34
CA TYR A 100 13.63 7.13 -3.75
C TYR A 100 13.75 5.73 -4.34
N LEU A 101 13.10 5.51 -5.49
CA LEU A 101 13.33 4.34 -6.32
C LEU A 101 14.39 4.67 -7.36
N HIS A 102 15.48 3.93 -7.32
CA HIS A 102 16.50 3.92 -8.36
C HIS A 102 16.07 2.97 -9.47
N TRP A 103 16.64 3.15 -10.66
CA TRP A 103 16.40 2.27 -11.80
C TRP A 103 16.62 0.78 -11.46
N GLY A 104 17.68 0.46 -10.70
CA GLY A 104 17.98 -0.92 -10.30
C GLY A 104 16.88 -1.57 -9.46
N HIS A 105 16.16 -0.80 -8.63
CA HIS A 105 15.01 -1.32 -7.87
C HIS A 105 13.86 -1.68 -8.82
N MET A 106 13.60 -0.83 -9.81
CA MET A 106 12.53 -1.02 -10.78
C MET A 106 12.82 -2.22 -11.69
N GLU A 107 14.08 -2.37 -12.10
CA GLU A 107 14.50 -3.52 -12.90
C GLU A 107 14.47 -4.83 -12.10
N MET A 108 14.88 -4.80 -10.83
CA MET A 108 14.74 -5.93 -9.91
C MET A 108 13.26 -6.35 -9.76
N MET A 109 12.36 -5.40 -9.56
CA MET A 109 10.91 -5.67 -9.50
C MET A 109 10.41 -6.28 -10.82
N ARG A 110 10.78 -5.69 -11.96
CA ARG A 110 10.40 -6.14 -13.29
C ARG A 110 10.83 -7.59 -13.54
N LEU A 111 12.10 -7.91 -13.31
CA LEU A 111 12.64 -9.26 -13.50
C LEU A 111 11.94 -10.27 -12.57
N THR A 112 11.82 -9.92 -11.29
CA THR A 112 11.24 -10.84 -10.29
C THR A 112 9.79 -11.19 -10.65
N ILE A 113 9.00 -10.20 -11.04
CA ILE A 113 7.60 -10.34 -11.41
C ILE A 113 7.48 -11.08 -12.75
N ASN A 114 8.14 -10.60 -13.80
CA ASN A 114 8.02 -11.19 -15.15
C ASN A 114 8.56 -12.62 -15.25
N ARG A 115 9.43 -13.05 -14.32
CA ARG A 115 9.93 -14.43 -14.24
C ARG A 115 8.91 -15.40 -13.66
N ARG A 116 8.02 -14.94 -12.77
CA ARG A 116 7.10 -15.82 -12.03
C ARG A 116 5.64 -15.72 -12.48
N ILE A 117 5.27 -14.64 -13.17
CA ILE A 117 3.91 -14.41 -13.65
C ILE A 117 3.64 -15.21 -14.92
N ASP A 118 2.49 -15.88 -14.95
CA ASP A 118 1.97 -16.57 -16.13
C ASP A 118 1.26 -15.57 -17.06
N PRO A 119 1.86 -15.27 -18.23
CA PRO A 119 1.40 -14.16 -19.08
C PRO A 119 0.06 -14.42 -19.77
N ARG A 120 -0.46 -15.66 -19.72
CA ARG A 120 -1.76 -16.04 -20.30
C ARG A 120 -2.92 -15.75 -19.37
N ILE A 121 -2.67 -15.79 -18.06
CA ILE A 121 -3.70 -15.79 -17.01
C ILE A 121 -3.67 -14.47 -16.24
N THR A 122 -2.47 -13.89 -16.11
CA THR A 122 -2.20 -12.74 -15.25
C THR A 122 -1.46 -11.64 -16.00
N TYR A 123 -1.65 -10.40 -15.54
CA TYR A 123 -0.99 -9.22 -16.05
C TYR A 123 -0.47 -8.34 -14.91
N ALA A 124 0.54 -7.53 -15.25
CA ALA A 124 1.24 -6.66 -14.33
C ALA A 124 1.41 -5.26 -14.92
N LEU A 125 1.11 -4.24 -14.12
CA LEU A 125 1.14 -2.84 -14.54
C LEU A 125 1.94 -1.98 -13.55
N TRP A 126 2.68 -1.03 -14.11
CA TRP A 126 3.38 -0.03 -13.33
C TRP A 126 2.43 1.11 -12.91
N ARG A 127 2.47 1.49 -11.62
CA ARG A 127 1.81 2.70 -11.07
C ARG A 127 2.80 3.83 -10.76
N ILE A 128 4.07 3.60 -11.08
CA ILE A 128 5.15 4.56 -10.95
C ILE A 128 5.69 4.94 -12.32
N ASN A 129 6.21 6.16 -12.40
CA ASN A 129 6.89 6.66 -13.59
C ASN A 129 8.34 6.20 -13.62
N ALA A 130 8.92 6.19 -14.82
CA ALA A 130 10.35 6.02 -15.00
C ALA A 130 11.14 7.09 -14.22
N PRO A 131 12.39 6.80 -13.81
CA PRO A 131 13.23 7.75 -13.09
C PRO A 131 13.36 9.08 -13.84
N TYR A 132 12.90 10.16 -13.22
CA TYR A 132 12.87 11.49 -13.84
C TYR A 132 13.61 12.55 -13.02
N LYS A 133 13.78 12.36 -11.71
CA LYS A 133 14.38 13.36 -10.83
C LYS A 133 15.90 13.24 -10.86
N PRO A 134 16.66 14.26 -11.30
CA PRO A 134 18.11 14.18 -11.41
C PRO A 134 18.78 14.30 -10.04
N ILE A 135 19.67 13.36 -9.71
CA ILE A 135 20.55 13.41 -8.54
C ILE A 135 21.94 13.81 -9.00
N THR A 136 22.43 14.94 -8.47
CA THR A 136 23.79 15.41 -8.77
C THR A 136 24.79 14.91 -7.73
N SER A 137 25.95 14.48 -8.20
CA SER A 137 27.10 14.12 -7.35
C SER A 137 28.35 14.90 -7.77
N LYS A 138 29.23 15.19 -6.80
CA LYS A 138 30.57 15.71 -7.08
C LYS A 138 31.53 14.53 -7.15
N GLY A 139 32.57 14.66 -7.98
CA GLY A 139 33.62 13.64 -8.04
C GLY A 139 34.28 13.43 -6.68
N LEU A 140 34.66 12.18 -6.41
CA LEU A 140 35.35 11.80 -5.18
C LEU A 140 36.66 12.60 -5.04
N GLY A 141 36.97 13.09 -3.85
CA GLY A 141 38.19 13.86 -3.57
C GLY A 141 38.14 15.36 -3.91
N LYS A 142 37.01 15.90 -4.39
CA LYS A 142 36.85 17.35 -4.60
C LYS A 142 36.51 18.08 -3.29
N ARG A 143 37.03 19.30 -3.13
CA ARG A 143 36.71 20.20 -1.99
C ARG A 143 35.28 20.73 -2.07
N MET A 144 34.79 21.27 -0.95
CA MET A 144 33.52 22.01 -0.89
C MET A 144 33.61 23.30 -1.74
N GLY A 145 32.48 23.81 -2.22
CA GLY A 145 32.44 24.94 -3.17
C GLY A 145 32.59 24.54 -4.64
N GLY A 146 32.89 25.47 -5.54
CA GLY A 146 33.08 25.18 -6.98
C GLY A 146 31.78 24.84 -7.75
N GLY A 147 30.63 25.25 -7.23
CA GLY A 147 29.33 25.01 -7.87
C GLY A 147 28.77 23.60 -7.66
N LYS A 148 27.76 23.27 -8.47
CA LYS A 148 27.00 22.01 -8.38
C LYS A 148 27.58 20.96 -9.32
N GLY A 149 27.68 19.72 -8.84
CA GLY A 149 28.18 18.59 -9.63
C GLY A 149 27.30 18.24 -10.84
N ALA A 150 27.80 17.31 -11.65
CA ALA A 150 27.07 16.73 -12.77
C ALA A 150 25.91 15.84 -12.27
N VAL A 151 24.93 15.58 -13.13
CA VAL A 151 23.87 14.60 -12.85
C VAL A 151 24.48 13.20 -12.97
N ASP A 152 24.35 12.41 -11.91
CA ASP A 152 24.90 11.06 -11.82
C ASP A 152 23.84 10.03 -12.24
N HIS A 153 22.68 10.07 -11.60
CA HIS A 153 21.57 9.18 -11.90
C HIS A 153 20.21 9.86 -11.67
N TYR A 154 19.15 9.18 -12.11
CA TYR A 154 17.77 9.62 -11.92
C TYR A 154 17.06 8.71 -10.92
N VAL A 155 16.10 9.29 -10.19
CA VAL A 155 15.26 8.58 -9.23
C VAL A 155 13.79 8.94 -9.40
N THR A 156 12.92 8.07 -8.88
CA THR A 156 11.49 8.35 -8.73
C THR A 156 11.18 8.53 -7.24
N PRO A 157 10.73 9.73 -6.78
CA PRO A 157 10.25 9.91 -5.42
C PRO A 157 8.93 9.16 -5.21
N VAL A 158 8.81 8.52 -4.06
CA VAL A 158 7.62 7.78 -3.62
C VAL A 158 7.21 8.30 -2.24
N ARG A 159 5.91 8.52 -2.05
CA ARG A 159 5.29 8.84 -0.76
C ARG A 159 4.60 7.61 -0.17
N CYS A 160 4.31 7.69 1.13
CA CYS A 160 3.55 6.64 1.80
C CYS A 160 2.12 6.57 1.27
N GLY A 161 1.57 5.38 1.11
CA GLY A 161 0.26 5.12 0.54
C GLY A 161 0.25 4.98 -0.98
N ARG A 162 1.41 5.15 -1.66
CA ARG A 162 1.50 5.01 -3.11
C ARG A 162 1.49 3.54 -3.54
N LEU A 163 0.67 3.18 -4.53
CA LEU A 163 0.74 1.90 -5.23
C LEU A 163 1.93 1.91 -6.21
N LEU A 164 2.77 0.88 -6.15
CA LEU A 164 3.96 0.76 -7.00
C LEU A 164 3.70 -0.06 -8.25
N VAL A 165 3.11 -1.24 -8.05
CA VAL A 165 2.78 -2.21 -9.08
C VAL A 165 1.41 -2.78 -8.78
N GLU A 166 0.64 -2.98 -9.84
CA GLU A 166 -0.62 -3.70 -9.84
C GLU A 166 -0.48 -5.01 -10.57
N LEU A 167 -1.12 -6.04 -10.03
CA LEU A 167 -1.34 -7.33 -10.65
C LEU A 167 -2.84 -7.60 -10.75
N GLY A 168 -3.26 -8.19 -11.86
CA GLY A 168 -4.62 -8.66 -12.08
C GLY A 168 -4.63 -9.88 -12.98
N GLY A 169 -5.79 -10.50 -13.14
CA GLY A 169 -5.97 -11.71 -13.93
C GLY A 169 -6.86 -12.71 -13.22
N HIS A 170 -6.79 -13.96 -13.66
CA HIS A 170 -7.49 -15.07 -13.01
C HIS A 170 -6.59 -15.66 -11.93
N CYS A 171 -6.36 -14.90 -10.86
CA CYS A 171 -5.45 -15.33 -9.79
C CYS A 171 -6.00 -15.02 -8.40
N GLU A 172 -5.67 -15.90 -7.47
CA GLU A 172 -5.98 -15.72 -6.05
C GLU A 172 -4.81 -15.06 -5.32
N LEU A 173 -5.12 -14.41 -4.19
CA LEU A 173 -4.10 -13.80 -3.36
C LEU A 173 -3.04 -14.83 -2.91
N GLY A 174 -3.42 -16.09 -2.69
CA GLY A 174 -2.51 -17.15 -2.25
C GLY A 174 -1.32 -17.36 -3.20
N GLU A 175 -1.57 -17.35 -4.50
CA GLU A 175 -0.56 -17.58 -5.54
C GLU A 175 0.39 -16.38 -5.66
N VAL A 176 -0.17 -15.17 -5.59
CA VAL A 176 0.54 -13.93 -5.90
C VAL A 176 1.27 -13.36 -4.67
N LYS A 177 0.76 -13.63 -3.46
CA LYS A 177 1.28 -13.06 -2.21
C LYS A 177 2.75 -13.39 -1.98
N GLY A 178 3.18 -14.62 -2.25
CA GLY A 178 4.58 -15.03 -2.08
C GLY A 178 5.53 -14.20 -2.95
N LEU A 179 5.19 -14.07 -4.24
CA LEU A 179 5.92 -13.25 -5.20
C LEU A 179 5.99 -11.77 -4.77
N LEU A 180 4.85 -11.15 -4.49
CA LEU A 180 4.80 -9.73 -4.15
C LEU A 180 5.49 -9.44 -2.81
N THR A 181 5.43 -10.36 -1.86
CA THR A 181 6.10 -10.21 -0.56
C THR A 181 7.62 -10.23 -0.72
N GLU A 182 8.15 -11.10 -1.60
CA GLU A 182 9.59 -11.10 -1.89
C GLU A 182 10.04 -9.76 -2.48
N VAL A 183 9.25 -9.20 -3.41
CA VAL A 183 9.54 -7.89 -4.00
C VAL A 183 9.48 -6.80 -2.93
N ALA A 184 8.45 -6.79 -2.09
CA ALA A 184 8.27 -5.81 -1.03
C ALA A 184 9.46 -5.79 -0.05
N LYS A 185 10.02 -6.95 0.31
CA LYS A 185 11.20 -7.06 1.17
C LYS A 185 12.47 -6.46 0.58
N LYS A 186 12.59 -6.40 -0.75
CA LYS A 186 13.76 -5.85 -1.46
C LYS A 186 13.66 -4.34 -1.71
N LEU A 187 12.54 -3.71 -1.35
CA LEU A 187 12.36 -2.26 -1.53
C LEU A 187 13.11 -1.47 -0.45
N PRO A 188 13.54 -0.22 -0.76
CA PRO A 188 14.30 0.61 0.17
C PRO A 188 13.45 1.25 1.28
N PHE A 189 12.15 0.95 1.31
CA PHE A 189 11.20 1.44 2.31
C PHE A 189 10.20 0.32 2.66
N PRO A 190 9.56 0.39 3.85
CA PRO A 190 8.54 -0.58 4.23
C PRO A 190 7.42 -0.61 3.20
N ALA A 191 7.04 -1.79 2.76
CA ALA A 191 5.98 -1.98 1.77
C ALA A 191 5.12 -3.17 2.16
N LYS A 192 3.84 -3.12 1.80
CA LYS A 192 2.86 -4.16 2.13
C LYS A 192 2.15 -4.61 0.86
N VAL A 193 1.93 -5.92 0.76
CA VAL A 193 1.09 -6.51 -0.28
C VAL A 193 -0.36 -6.35 0.14
N VAL A 194 -1.20 -5.86 -0.76
CA VAL A 194 -2.62 -5.60 -0.49
C VAL A 194 -3.48 -6.06 -1.67
N SER A 195 -4.68 -6.56 -1.35
CA SER A 195 -5.80 -6.66 -2.30
C SER A 195 -6.66 -5.40 -2.21
N ARG A 196 -7.60 -5.22 -3.14
CA ARG A 196 -8.62 -4.15 -3.07
C ARG A 196 -9.37 -4.16 -1.73
N GLU A 197 -9.85 -5.33 -1.33
CA GLU A 197 -10.58 -5.54 -0.08
C GLU A 197 -9.68 -5.27 1.13
N SER A 198 -8.49 -5.86 1.17
CA SER A 198 -7.55 -5.67 2.28
C SER A 198 -7.12 -4.20 2.44
N LEU A 199 -7.00 -3.45 1.34
CA LEU A 199 -6.72 -2.01 1.38
C LEU A 199 -7.89 -1.23 1.98
N ALA A 200 -9.12 -1.54 1.57
CA ALA A 200 -10.33 -0.93 2.11
C ALA A 200 -10.50 -1.25 3.60
N GLU A 201 -10.30 -2.50 4.00
CA GLU A 201 -10.31 -2.94 5.40
C GLU A 201 -9.25 -2.21 6.23
N MET A 202 -8.03 -2.03 5.70
CA MET A 202 -6.98 -1.26 6.39
C MET A 202 -7.39 0.20 6.63
N GLN A 203 -8.03 0.83 5.65
CA GLN A 203 -8.53 2.20 5.76
C GLN A 203 -9.70 2.30 6.75
N GLN A 204 -10.67 1.38 6.66
CA GLN A 204 -11.80 1.29 7.58
C GLN A 204 -11.33 1.03 9.01
N ALA A 205 -10.37 0.14 9.22
CA ALA A 205 -9.80 -0.14 10.53
C ALA A 205 -9.05 1.07 11.12
N ALA A 206 -8.37 1.86 10.29
CA ALA A 206 -7.74 3.10 10.73
C ALA A 206 -8.78 4.15 11.13
N ALA A 207 -9.84 4.33 10.32
CA ALA A 207 -10.94 5.22 10.63
C ALA A 207 -11.70 4.79 11.90
N ALA A 208 -11.97 3.49 12.06
CA ALA A 208 -12.61 2.94 13.24
C ALA A 208 -11.77 3.18 14.51
N ARG A 209 -10.45 3.04 14.42
CA ARG A 209 -9.52 3.36 15.52
C ARG A 209 -9.56 4.83 15.91
N GLU A 210 -9.65 5.73 14.93
CA GLU A 210 -9.77 7.17 15.16
C GLU A 210 -11.12 7.53 15.81
N MET A 211 -12.22 6.96 15.31
CA MET A 211 -13.57 7.19 15.85
C MET A 211 -13.77 6.61 17.25
N ASN A 212 -13.18 5.45 17.54
CA ASN A 212 -13.31 4.75 18.82
C ASN A 212 -12.25 5.19 19.85
N ASN A 213 -11.47 6.23 19.56
CA ASN A 213 -10.42 6.72 20.46
C ASN A 213 -11.03 7.28 21.75
N GLN A 214 -10.79 6.59 22.87
CA GLN A 214 -11.28 7.01 24.19
C GLN A 214 -10.50 8.19 24.77
N ASN A 215 -9.29 8.45 24.28
CA ASN A 215 -8.47 9.54 24.80
C ASN A 215 -9.02 10.89 24.32
N PRO A 216 -9.45 11.79 25.23
CA PRO A 216 -9.96 13.12 24.86
C PRO A 216 -8.89 14.04 24.26
N TRP A 217 -7.62 13.69 24.41
CA TRP A 217 -6.47 14.44 23.94
C TRP A 217 -5.90 13.84 22.66
N THR A 218 -6.31 14.38 21.51
CA THR A 218 -5.75 14.01 20.20
C THR A 218 -4.60 14.94 19.81
N PHE A 219 -3.63 14.43 19.06
CA PHE A 219 -2.51 15.24 18.57
C PHE A 219 -3.03 16.41 17.71
N SER A 220 -4.01 16.15 16.84
CA SER A 220 -4.62 17.16 15.99
C SER A 220 -5.20 18.32 16.82
N ARG A 221 -5.94 18.01 17.90
CA ARG A 221 -6.53 19.02 18.80
C ARG A 221 -5.45 19.88 19.47
N ILE A 222 -4.44 19.24 20.06
CA ILE A 222 -3.35 19.93 20.77
C ILE A 222 -2.57 20.85 19.82
N ALA A 223 -2.22 20.35 18.63
CA ALA A 223 -1.42 21.08 17.65
C ALA A 223 -2.21 22.23 17.00
N THR A 224 -3.48 22.02 16.66
CA THR A 224 -4.34 23.05 16.06
C THR A 224 -4.73 24.14 17.05
N ALA A 225 -4.97 23.82 18.33
CA ALA A 225 -5.23 24.83 19.36
C ALA A 225 -3.96 25.50 19.92
N ASN A 226 -2.75 25.06 19.50
CA ASN A 226 -1.47 25.52 20.05
C ASN A 226 -1.42 25.43 21.59
N MET A 227 -1.94 24.34 22.16
CA MET A 227 -1.94 24.15 23.60
C MET A 227 -0.50 24.12 24.13
N LEU A 228 -0.27 24.74 25.29
CA LEU A 228 1.03 24.83 25.93
C LEU A 228 2.14 25.45 25.05
N GLY A 229 1.77 26.19 23.98
CA GLY A 229 2.73 26.76 23.05
C GLY A 229 3.51 25.74 22.22
N ILE A 230 2.97 24.51 22.04
CA ILE A 230 3.67 23.39 21.39
C ILE A 230 4.12 23.68 19.96
N ARG A 231 3.50 24.64 19.25
CA ARG A 231 3.92 25.03 17.89
C ARG A 231 5.33 25.60 17.81
N LYS A 232 5.93 25.98 18.95
CA LYS A 232 7.34 26.37 19.00
C LYS A 232 8.28 25.23 18.59
N VAL A 233 7.88 23.97 18.83
CA VAL A 233 8.67 22.77 18.52
C VAL A 233 8.13 21.96 17.34
N LEU A 234 6.87 22.15 16.96
CA LEU A 234 6.25 21.43 15.84
C LEU A 234 6.55 22.08 14.48
N SER A 235 6.54 21.24 13.44
CA SER A 235 6.58 21.70 12.06
C SER A 235 5.19 22.10 11.56
N PRO A 236 5.07 23.09 10.66
CA PRO A 236 3.80 23.36 9.96
C PRO A 236 3.25 22.14 9.20
N VAL A 237 4.10 21.17 8.85
CA VAL A 237 3.70 19.91 8.21
C VAL A 237 2.91 19.03 9.17
N ASP A 238 3.22 19.07 10.47
CA ASP A 238 2.56 18.24 11.48
C ASP A 238 1.10 18.63 11.68
N LEU A 239 0.77 19.91 11.45
CA LEU A 239 -0.61 20.40 11.44
C LEU A 239 -1.46 19.78 10.33
N ARG A 240 -0.84 19.41 9.20
CA ARG A 240 -1.52 18.79 8.04
C ARG A 240 -1.60 17.28 8.14
N HIS A 241 -0.73 16.68 8.94
CA HIS A 241 -0.49 15.24 8.97
C HIS A 241 -0.81 14.61 10.32
N HIS A 242 -1.26 15.43 11.28
CA HIS A 242 -1.75 15.02 12.59
C HIS A 242 -0.76 14.10 13.33
N GLY A 243 0.55 14.30 13.12
CA GLY A 243 1.61 13.52 13.75
C GLY A 243 1.80 12.10 13.22
N ARG A 244 1.03 11.66 12.20
CA ARG A 244 1.11 10.31 11.61
C ARG A 244 2.38 10.05 10.80
N TYR A 245 3.19 11.08 10.59
CA TYR A 245 4.40 11.02 9.78
C TYR A 245 5.56 11.69 10.51
N THR A 246 6.72 11.06 10.46
CA THR A 246 7.99 11.62 10.95
C THR A 246 9.00 11.55 9.81
N GLY A 247 9.19 12.67 9.12
CA GLY A 247 9.98 12.72 7.90
C GLY A 247 9.41 11.80 6.81
N LYS A 248 10.14 10.74 6.45
CA LYS A 248 9.71 9.74 5.45
C LYS A 248 8.94 8.55 6.05
N PHE A 249 8.93 8.41 7.38
CA PHE A 249 8.31 7.26 8.04
C PHE A 249 6.84 7.53 8.33
N HIS A 250 6.03 6.47 8.24
CA HIS A 250 4.62 6.49 8.59
C HIS A 250 4.39 5.67 9.86
N LEU A 251 3.57 6.19 10.77
CA LEU A 251 3.22 5.56 12.03
C LEU A 251 1.75 5.09 11.95
N PRO A 252 1.48 3.81 11.58
CA PRO A 252 0.13 3.34 11.31
C PRO A 252 -0.74 3.16 12.56
N GLU A 253 -0.11 3.06 13.73
CA GLU A 253 -0.78 2.89 15.03
C GLU A 253 -1.20 4.23 15.66
N ARG A 254 -0.70 5.35 15.13
CA ARG A 254 -0.99 6.67 15.68
C ARG A 254 -2.33 7.20 15.17
N VAL A 255 -3.23 7.49 16.10
CA VAL A 255 -4.56 8.08 15.85
C VAL A 255 -4.58 9.57 16.12
#